data_AF-A0A537SAK7-F1
#
_entry.id   AF-A0A537SAK7-F1
#
_cell.length_a   1.000
_cell.length_b   1.000
_cell.length_c   1.000
_cell.angle_alpha   90.00
_cell.angle_beta   90.00
_cell.angle_gamma   90.00
#
_symmetry.space_group_name_H-M   'P 1'
#
loop_
_entity.id
_entity.type
_entity.pdbx_description
1 polymer ?
#
loop_
_entity_poly.entity_id
_entity_poly.type
_entity_poly.pdbx_seq_one_letter_code
_entity_poly.pdbx_strand_id
1 'polypeptide(L)'
;MHREIGFSPSRRQLLATTGALFAGTAAAQPVRKANPAPAGAKQSNGALHRQKLVGFMLGHEQFTVPQLVETGKMAAQAGFNLLATSDHFQPWQANEGHCGEAWVTLGALGERAQAGWMGTT
;
A
#
# COMPACT_ATOMS: atom_id res chain seq x y z
N MET A 1 20.63 -51.56 -28.29
CA MET A 1 19.30 -50.96 -28.02
C MET A 1 19.36 -50.30 -26.64
N HIS A 2 19.65 -49.01 -26.55
CA HIS A 2 19.70 -48.28 -25.29
C HIS A 2 18.63 -47.18 -25.32
N ARG A 3 17.65 -47.26 -24.41
CA ARG A 3 16.73 -46.17 -24.06
C ARG A 3 17.24 -45.56 -22.77
N GLU A 4 17.60 -44.28 -22.79
CA GLU A 4 17.76 -43.51 -21.55
C GLU A 4 16.39 -43.14 -21.01
N ILE A 5 16.19 -43.39 -19.73
CA ILE A 5 14.98 -43.05 -18.96
C ILE A 5 15.30 -41.74 -18.24
N GLY A 6 14.82 -40.61 -18.78
CA GLY A 6 14.96 -39.31 -18.15
C GLY A 6 14.01 -39.18 -16.96
N PHE A 7 14.54 -39.13 -15.75
CA PHE A 7 13.79 -38.76 -14.55
C PHE A 7 13.77 -37.23 -14.44
N SER A 8 12.60 -36.60 -14.61
CA SER A 8 12.39 -35.19 -14.31
C SER A 8 11.67 -35.07 -12.96
N PRO A 9 12.22 -34.34 -11.98
CA PRO A 9 11.66 -34.29 -10.63
C PRO A 9 10.28 -33.62 -10.62
N SER A 10 9.36 -34.17 -9.82
CA SER A 10 8.01 -33.62 -9.70
C SER A 10 7.98 -32.29 -8.94
N ARG A 11 7.00 -31.42 -9.23
CA ARG A 11 6.78 -30.14 -8.50
C ARG A 11 6.74 -30.31 -6.97
N ARG A 12 6.30 -31.48 -6.49
CA ARG A 12 6.23 -31.82 -5.08
C ARG A 12 7.60 -32.04 -4.45
N GLN A 13 8.55 -32.60 -5.19
CA GLN A 13 9.95 -32.75 -4.75
C GLN A 13 10.68 -31.41 -4.72
N LEU A 14 10.40 -30.51 -5.68
CA LEU A 14 10.96 -29.17 -5.69
C LEU A 14 10.53 -28.34 -4.47
N LEU A 15 9.26 -28.44 -4.06
CA LEU A 15 8.76 -27.78 -2.85
C LEU A 15 9.36 -28.33 -1.56
N ALA A 16 9.65 -29.63 -1.49
CA ALA A 16 10.21 -30.25 -0.29
C ALA A 16 11.67 -29.84 -0.04
N THR A 17 12.44 -29.59 -1.10
CA THR A 17 13.85 -29.19 -0.99
C THR A 17 14.06 -27.71 -0.63
N THR A 18 13.09 -26.83 -0.92
CA THR A 18 13.22 -25.39 -0.58
C THR A 18 13.06 -25.12 0.92
N GLY A 19 12.41 -26.02 1.67
CA GLY A 19 12.22 -25.87 3.12
C GLY A 19 13.49 -26.13 3.97
N ALA A 20 14.54 -26.71 3.41
CA ALA A 20 15.69 -27.21 4.18
C ALA A 20 16.92 -26.29 4.20
N LEU A 21 16.88 -25.12 3.54
CA LEU A 21 18.08 -24.27 3.34
C LEU A 21 18.17 -22.99 4.20
N PHE A 22 17.30 -22.81 5.20
CA PHE A 22 17.38 -21.66 6.13
C PHE A 22 17.68 -22.05 7.58
N ALA A 23 18.32 -23.19 7.81
CA ALA A 23 18.89 -23.53 9.11
C ALA A 23 20.26 -22.84 9.29
N GLY A 24 20.26 -21.52 9.44
CA GLY A 24 21.46 -20.71 9.62
C GLY A 24 21.17 -19.40 10.37
N THR A 25 21.36 -19.43 11.69
CA THR A 25 21.50 -18.30 12.63
C THR A 25 20.83 -16.97 12.26
N ALA A 26 19.52 -16.88 12.45
CA ALA A 26 18.88 -15.62 12.83
C ALA A 26 18.27 -15.84 14.21
N ALA A 27 18.83 -15.18 15.22
CA ALA A 27 18.19 -15.09 16.53
C ALA A 27 16.73 -14.66 16.29
N ALA A 28 15.79 -15.48 16.73
CA ALA A 28 14.37 -15.19 16.61
C ALA A 28 14.08 -13.88 17.36
N GLN A 29 14.06 -12.76 16.63
CA GLN A 29 13.47 -11.55 17.17
C GLN A 29 12.00 -11.87 17.43
N PRO A 30 11.48 -11.59 18.63
CA PRO A 30 10.05 -11.78 18.88
C PRO A 30 9.30 -10.92 17.86
N VAL A 31 8.39 -11.55 17.13
CA VAL A 31 7.40 -10.83 16.31
C VAL A 31 6.75 -9.82 17.24
N ARG A 32 7.00 -8.52 17.01
CA ARG A 32 6.27 -7.47 17.70
C ARG A 32 4.80 -7.73 17.40
N LYS A 33 4.03 -8.15 18.42
CA LYS A 33 2.59 -8.18 18.30
C LYS A 33 2.17 -6.78 17.85
N ALA A 34 1.55 -6.70 16.68
CA ALA A 34 0.88 -5.47 16.29
C ALA A 34 -0.01 -5.06 17.47
N ASN A 35 0.14 -3.82 17.93
CA ASN A 35 -0.81 -3.30 18.90
C ASN A 35 -2.21 -3.48 18.30
N PRO A 36 -3.20 -3.96 19.08
CA PRO A 36 -4.57 -3.96 18.60
C PRO A 36 -4.89 -2.53 18.14
N ALA A 37 -5.48 -2.41 16.95
CA ALA A 37 -5.99 -1.13 16.48
C ALA A 37 -6.80 -0.49 17.61
N PRO A 38 -6.63 0.80 17.90
CA PRO A 38 -7.31 1.44 19.02
C PRO A 38 -8.80 1.11 18.94
N ALA A 39 -9.32 0.49 20.00
CA ALA A 39 -10.72 0.14 20.14
C ALA A 39 -11.52 1.45 20.13
N GLY A 40 -11.97 1.88 18.95
CA GLY A 40 -12.55 3.20 18.77
C GLY A 40 -12.74 3.66 17.33
N ALA A 41 -12.08 3.05 16.34
CA ALA A 41 -12.37 3.33 14.93
C ALA A 41 -13.70 2.68 14.52
N LYS A 42 -14.83 3.24 15.00
CA LYS A 42 -16.14 2.98 14.43
C LYS A 42 -16.06 3.38 12.96
N GLN A 43 -16.01 2.40 12.07
CA GLN A 43 -16.18 2.61 10.63
C GLN A 43 -17.54 3.25 10.41
N SER A 44 -17.55 4.58 10.36
CA SER A 44 -18.75 5.37 10.28
C SER A 44 -19.12 5.53 8.81
N ASN A 45 -19.40 4.42 8.14
CA ASN A 45 -19.77 4.43 6.72
C ASN A 45 -21.03 5.31 6.45
N GLY A 46 -21.81 5.65 7.49
CA GLY A 46 -22.93 6.59 7.43
C GLY A 46 -22.70 7.98 8.07
N ALA A 47 -21.52 8.31 8.63
CA ALA A 47 -21.29 9.61 9.26
C ALA A 47 -20.68 10.66 8.32
N LEU A 48 -20.02 10.25 7.24
CA LEU A 48 -19.38 11.18 6.31
C LEU A 48 -20.40 12.14 5.67
N HIS A 49 -21.59 11.66 5.28
CA HIS A 49 -22.64 12.47 4.65
C HIS A 49 -23.31 13.52 5.56
N ARG A 50 -23.14 13.43 6.89
CA ARG A 50 -23.73 14.41 7.85
C ARG A 50 -22.74 15.46 8.31
N GLN A 51 -21.46 15.26 8.07
CA GLN A 51 -20.40 16.20 8.45
C GLN A 51 -20.01 17.02 7.23
N LYS A 52 -19.81 18.33 7.41
CA LYS A 52 -19.17 19.15 6.38
C LYS A 52 -17.70 18.74 6.34
N LEU A 53 -17.33 17.94 5.33
CA LEU A 53 -15.96 17.47 5.15
C LEU A 53 -15.20 18.44 4.24
N VAL A 54 -13.97 18.75 4.63
CA VAL A 54 -13.00 19.41 3.76
C VAL A 54 -11.95 18.37 3.37
N GLY A 55 -11.71 18.24 2.07
CA GLY A 55 -10.78 17.29 1.51
C GLY A 55 -9.49 17.93 1.00
N PHE A 56 -8.45 17.11 0.88
CA PHE A 56 -7.19 17.47 0.27
C PHE A 56 -6.93 16.59 -0.95
N MET A 57 -6.58 17.22 -2.07
CA MET A 57 -6.30 16.52 -3.34
C MET A 57 -4.80 16.29 -3.50
N LEU A 58 -4.43 15.04 -3.74
CA LEU A 58 -3.06 14.58 -3.96
C LEU A 58 -2.82 14.51 -5.47
N GLY A 59 -2.26 15.58 -6.05
CA GLY A 59 -2.04 15.67 -7.50
C GLY A 59 -0.73 15.01 -7.95
N HIS A 60 -0.82 13.83 -8.57
CA HIS A 60 0.32 13.15 -9.19
C HIS A 60 0.95 13.92 -10.34
N GLU A 61 0.23 14.88 -10.91
CA GLU A 61 0.67 15.77 -11.99
C GLU A 61 1.64 16.84 -11.48
N GLN A 62 1.61 17.14 -10.18
CA GLN A 62 2.40 18.20 -9.55
C GLN A 62 3.52 17.68 -8.65
N PHE A 63 3.35 16.48 -8.08
CA PHE A 63 4.27 15.95 -7.08
C PHE A 63 4.55 14.47 -7.30
N THR A 64 5.77 14.06 -6.94
CA THR A 64 6.16 12.64 -6.92
C THR A 64 5.44 11.88 -5.80
N VAL A 65 5.35 10.56 -5.91
CA VAL A 65 4.70 9.69 -4.90
C VAL A 65 5.26 9.93 -3.48
N PRO A 66 6.58 9.98 -3.23
CA PRO A 66 7.10 10.26 -1.88
C PRO A 66 6.66 11.63 -1.32
N GLN A 67 6.59 12.65 -2.17
CA GLN A 67 6.11 13.98 -1.78
C GLN A 67 4.62 13.94 -1.44
N LEU A 68 3.81 13.22 -2.21
CA LEU A 68 2.38 13.06 -1.93
C LEU A 68 2.11 12.30 -0.63
N VAL A 69 2.89 11.28 -0.31
CA VAL A 69 2.77 10.58 0.98
C VAL A 69 3.06 11.52 2.15
N GLU A 70 4.10 12.35 2.04
CA GLU A 70 4.44 13.31 3.09
C GLU A 70 3.40 14.43 3.20
N THR A 71 2.96 14.99 2.06
CA THR A 71 1.91 16.02 2.01
C THR A 71 0.57 15.50 2.51
N GLY A 72 0.17 14.27 2.14
CA GLY A 72 -1.05 13.64 2.64
C GLY A 72 -1.02 13.42 4.15
N LYS A 73 0.14 13.02 4.70
CA LYS A 73 0.34 12.93 6.15
C LYS A 73 0.17 14.30 6.83
N MET A 74 0.77 15.35 6.26
CA MET A 74 0.62 16.72 6.77
C MET A 74 -0.82 17.21 6.68
N ALA A 75 -1.53 16.91 5.59
CA ALA A 75 -2.94 17.26 5.42
C ALA A 75 -3.81 16.58 6.48
N ALA A 76 -3.61 15.29 6.74
CA ALA A 76 -4.31 14.58 7.81
C ALA A 76 -4.05 15.22 9.18
N GLN A 77 -2.80 15.56 9.48
CA GLN A 77 -2.40 16.23 10.73
C GLN A 77 -3.00 17.64 10.86
N ALA A 78 -3.19 18.33 9.75
CA ALA A 78 -3.84 19.65 9.69
C ALA A 78 -5.37 19.58 9.83
N GLY A 79 -5.95 18.37 9.90
CA GLY A 79 -7.39 18.17 10.12
C GLY A 79 -8.22 17.95 8.86
N PHE A 80 -7.59 17.78 7.68
CA PHE A 80 -8.32 17.32 6.50
C PHE A 80 -8.82 15.89 6.71
N ASN A 81 -10.13 15.69 6.62
CA ASN A 81 -10.75 14.39 6.93
C ASN A 81 -10.92 13.48 5.70
N LEU A 82 -10.73 14.04 4.50
CA LEU A 82 -10.83 13.35 3.22
C LEU A 82 -9.53 13.56 2.45
N LEU A 83 -8.86 12.48 2.04
CA LEU A 83 -7.70 12.55 1.15
C LEU A 83 -8.04 11.84 -0.16
N ALA A 84 -7.94 12.55 -1.27
CA ALA A 84 -8.30 12.04 -2.59
C ALA A 84 -7.13 12.12 -3.57
N THR A 85 -7.07 11.22 -4.52
CA THR A 85 -6.11 11.25 -5.65
C THR A 85 -6.85 10.88 -6.93
N SER A 86 -6.45 11.43 -8.07
CA SER A 86 -6.92 10.94 -9.37
C SER A 86 -6.16 9.66 -9.73
N ASP A 87 -6.73 8.84 -10.61
CA ASP A 87 -6.09 7.62 -11.12
C ASP A 87 -5.81 7.78 -12.61
N HIS A 88 -4.53 8.01 -12.94
CA HIS A 88 -4.08 8.27 -14.30
C HIS A 88 -2.99 7.29 -14.73
N PHE A 89 -3.13 6.77 -15.94
CA PHE A 89 -2.09 5.96 -16.57
C PHE A 89 -0.99 6.82 -17.21
N GLN A 90 -1.32 8.02 -17.67
CA GLN A 90 -0.41 8.95 -18.35
C GLN A 90 -0.55 10.35 -17.74
N PRO A 91 0.50 11.19 -17.80
CA PRO A 91 0.39 12.59 -17.37
C PRO A 91 -0.73 13.32 -18.10
N TRP A 92 -1.41 14.23 -17.42
CA TRP A 92 -2.55 14.95 -18.00
C TRP A 92 -2.09 15.94 -19.09
N GLN A 93 -0.89 16.50 -18.92
CA GLN A 93 -0.24 17.35 -19.91
C GLN A 93 1.11 16.79 -20.33
N ALA A 94 1.50 17.06 -21.59
CA ALA A 94 2.77 16.58 -22.14
C ALA A 94 4.02 17.18 -21.46
N ASN A 95 3.87 18.30 -20.75
CA ASN A 95 4.94 18.95 -19.99
C ASN A 95 4.96 18.54 -18.51
N GLU A 96 4.05 17.69 -18.06
CA GLU A 96 4.07 17.10 -16.72
C GLU A 96 4.96 15.85 -16.73
N GLY A 97 5.76 15.69 -15.67
CA GLY A 97 6.81 14.66 -15.62
C GLY A 97 6.42 13.38 -14.87
N HIS A 98 5.20 13.29 -14.34
CA HIS A 98 4.80 12.23 -13.43
C HIS A 98 3.29 11.93 -13.47
N CYS A 99 2.97 10.65 -13.30
CA CYS A 99 1.64 10.09 -13.09
C CYS A 99 1.80 8.84 -12.21
N GLY A 100 1.89 9.05 -10.90
CA GLY A 100 2.10 7.95 -9.95
C GLY A 100 0.89 7.02 -9.88
N GLU A 101 1.13 5.75 -9.57
CA GLU A 101 0.05 4.78 -9.41
C GLU A 101 -0.75 5.08 -8.12
N ALA A 102 -2.05 5.29 -8.28
CA ALA A 102 -2.93 5.80 -7.22
C ALA A 102 -3.03 4.84 -6.03
N TRP A 103 -3.24 3.55 -6.27
CA TRP A 103 -3.47 2.55 -5.23
C TRP A 103 -2.23 2.29 -4.37
N VAL A 104 -1.05 2.27 -4.97
CA VAL A 104 0.25 2.18 -4.30
C VAL A 104 0.50 3.42 -3.45
N THR A 105 0.17 4.61 -3.98
CA THR A 105 0.27 5.87 -3.23
C THR A 105 -0.64 5.87 -2.00
N LEU A 106 -1.92 5.49 -2.18
CA LEU A 106 -2.90 5.40 -1.10
C LEU A 106 -2.52 4.33 -0.07
N GLY A 107 -2.00 3.18 -0.51
CA GLY A 107 -1.49 2.14 0.39
C GLY A 107 -0.30 2.62 1.23
N ALA A 108 0.66 3.31 0.61
CA ALA A 108 1.80 3.88 1.31
C ALA A 108 1.39 4.99 2.30
N LEU A 109 0.43 5.84 1.92
CA LEU A 109 -0.12 6.88 2.79
C LEU A 109 -0.93 6.29 3.95
N GLY A 110 -1.69 5.21 3.72
CA GLY A 110 -2.50 4.54 4.74
C GLY A 110 -1.69 3.96 5.90
N GLU A 111 -0.43 3.60 5.69
CA GLU A 111 0.50 3.20 6.76
C GLU A 111 0.95 4.41 7.61
N ARG A 112 0.93 5.61 7.05
CA ARG A 112 1.54 6.81 7.64
C ARG A 112 0.54 7.80 8.23
N ALA A 113 -0.73 7.71 7.84
CA ALA A 113 -1.76 8.66 8.21
C ALA A 113 -3.12 7.99 8.44
N GLN A 114 -3.92 8.57 9.33
CA GLN A 114 -5.33 8.22 9.49
C GLN A 114 -6.19 9.36 8.96
N ALA A 115 -7.17 9.03 8.11
CA ALA A 115 -8.18 9.95 7.63
C ALA A 115 -9.56 9.28 7.74
N GLY A 116 -10.62 10.09 7.77
CA GLY A 116 -12.00 9.58 7.79
C GLY A 116 -12.37 8.87 6.49
N TRP A 117 -11.77 9.31 5.38
CA TRP A 117 -11.88 8.66 4.08
C TRP A 117 -10.60 8.88 3.25
N MET A 118 -10.20 7.84 2.51
CA MET A 118 -9.15 7.92 1.48
C MET A 118 -9.60 7.14 0.25
N GLY A 119 -9.35 7.66 -0.94
CA GLY A 119 -9.73 6.98 -2.18
C GLY A 119 -9.46 7.78 -3.44
N THR A 120 -9.87 7.19 -4.56
CA THR A 120 -9.80 7.81 -5.88
C THR A 120 -11.05 8.62 -6.19
N THR A 121 -10.93 9.68 -6.99
CA THR A 121 -12.05 10.53 -7.45
C THR A 121 -11.98 10.82 -8.93
#